data_AF-A0A8J8TTD5-F1
#
_entry.id   AF-A0A8J8TTD5-F1
#
_cell.length_a   1.000
_cell.length_b   1.000
_cell.length_c   1.000
_cell.angle_alpha   90.00
_cell.angle_beta   90.00
_cell.angle_gamma   90.00
#
_symmetry.space_group_name_H-M   'P 1'
#
loop_
_entity.id
_entity.type
_entity.pdbx_description
1 polymer ?
#
loop_
_entity_poly.entity_id
_entity_poly.type
_entity_poly.pdbx_seq_one_letter_code
_entity_poly.pdbx_strand_id
1 'polypeptide(L)'
;MDSIEEKRVYDDREGATRAYVASSFGVVRVQAAGDSVGEFSLCERCDARDIAAADGTVAIATDEDVRLLRSGIGTTDETTAFAETGFGPAVAVGADGSRLLAAGPDGRIARLNDDNWVTIEDDLGASVRAIDGGLIGTDRGVYRVHEGGLDHAGLTDVRDVSAAGVPLAATDDGLYKLGNGWMSILEGAFDVVSADPRSEPGRLVRAHAVSDETVSEYTAADGTWRELEHPHDPVVDVAYGDAVYAVTEDGMFTAATDGEWRSQVLGVDGVTGLAVSLGQ
;
A
#
# COMPACT_ATOMS: atom_id res chain seq x y z
N MET A 1 26.53 48.05 0.71
CA MET A 1 25.36 48.04 1.60
C MET A 1 24.37 47.11 0.94
N ASP A 2 24.53 45.84 1.27
CA ASP A 2 23.69 44.73 0.85
C ASP A 2 22.33 44.84 1.53
N SER A 3 21.26 44.78 0.75
CA SER A 3 19.97 44.31 1.25
C SER A 3 19.57 43.15 0.36
N ILE A 4 19.95 41.95 0.78
CA ILE A 4 19.45 40.69 0.27
C ILE A 4 17.94 40.72 0.49
N GLU A 5 17.17 40.71 -0.59
CA GLU A 5 15.73 40.41 -0.54
C GLU A 5 15.58 38.94 -0.14
N GLU A 6 15.33 38.72 1.16
CA GLU A 6 14.86 37.45 1.68
C GLU A 6 13.51 37.12 1.04
N LYS A 7 13.56 36.27 0.00
CA LYS A 7 12.38 35.57 -0.50
C LYS A 7 11.89 34.64 0.60
N ARG A 8 10.83 35.07 1.29
CA ARG A 8 10.03 34.19 2.15
C ARG A 8 9.31 33.19 1.25
N VAL A 9 9.90 32.00 1.10
CA VAL A 9 9.19 30.80 0.63
C VAL A 9 8.63 30.12 1.87
N TYR A 10 7.48 30.60 2.33
CA TYR A 10 6.51 29.73 2.97
C TYR A 10 5.41 29.60 1.92
N ASP A 11 5.62 28.71 0.96
CA ASP A 11 4.50 28.26 0.14
C ASP A 11 3.58 27.45 1.04
N ASP A 12 2.30 27.77 0.99
CA ASP A 12 1.23 26.99 1.60
C ASP A 12 1.40 25.51 1.20
N ARG A 13 1.58 24.64 2.19
CA ARG A 13 1.73 23.19 2.01
C ARG A 13 0.38 22.48 1.91
N GLU A 14 -0.68 23.22 1.56
CA GLU A 14 -1.98 22.67 1.20
C GLU A 14 -1.85 22.03 -0.19
N GLY A 15 -1.80 20.69 -0.25
CA GLY A 15 -1.81 19.94 -1.51
C GLY A 15 -0.67 18.96 -1.73
N ALA A 16 0.28 18.83 -0.80
CA ALA A 16 1.30 17.78 -0.88
C ALA A 16 0.70 16.40 -0.54
N THR A 17 1.01 15.40 -1.37
CA THR A 17 0.68 14.01 -1.10
C THR A 17 1.49 13.50 0.10
N ARG A 18 0.83 12.76 0.99
CA ARG A 18 1.47 12.11 2.13
C ARG A 18 1.56 10.62 1.88
N ALA A 19 2.77 10.14 1.73
CA ALA A 19 3.09 8.72 1.71
C ALA A 19 3.65 8.27 3.06
N TYR A 20 3.48 6.99 3.38
CA TYR A 20 3.96 6.36 4.60
C TYR A 20 4.68 5.08 4.23
N VAL A 21 5.93 4.96 4.65
CA VAL A 21 6.76 3.78 4.42
C VAL A 21 6.89 3.03 5.73
N ALA A 22 6.39 1.80 5.76
CA ALA A 22 6.56 0.89 6.88
C ALA A 22 7.87 0.12 6.75
N SER A 23 8.53 -0.13 7.87
CA SER A 23 9.72 -0.97 7.93
C SER A 23 9.84 -1.63 9.30
N SER A 24 10.75 -2.60 9.40
CA SER A 24 11.12 -3.25 10.68
C SER A 24 11.64 -2.30 11.76
N PHE A 25 11.99 -1.05 11.41
CA PHE A 25 12.45 -0.03 12.35
C PHE A 25 11.36 0.98 12.73
N GLY A 26 10.35 1.17 11.87
CA GLY A 26 9.24 2.07 12.14
C GLY A 26 8.54 2.57 10.88
N VAL A 27 7.80 3.68 11.03
CA VAL A 27 7.03 4.28 9.94
C VAL A 27 7.57 5.66 9.60
N VAL A 28 7.99 5.86 8.36
CA VAL A 28 8.45 7.15 7.85
C VAL A 28 7.33 7.79 7.04
N ARG A 29 6.92 9.01 7.41
CA ARG A 29 6.03 9.83 6.58
C ARG A 29 6.87 10.62 5.59
N VAL A 30 6.49 10.59 4.33
CA VAL A 30 7.10 11.31 3.22
C VAL A 30 6.07 12.28 2.64
N GLN A 31 6.45 13.55 2.47
CA GLN A 31 5.67 14.52 1.71
C GLN A 31 6.22 14.59 0.30
N ALA A 32 5.37 14.43 -0.70
CA ALA A 32 5.73 14.52 -2.11
C ALA A 32 4.74 15.40 -2.89
N ALA A 33 5.21 15.96 -3.99
CA ALA A 33 4.38 16.68 -4.96
C ALA A 33 4.85 16.27 -6.36
N GLY A 34 4.01 15.52 -7.07
CA GLY A 34 4.41 14.83 -8.29
C GLY A 34 5.62 13.91 -8.04
N ASP A 35 6.65 14.07 -8.87
CA ASP A 35 7.93 13.37 -8.79
C ASP A 35 8.91 13.99 -7.77
N SER A 36 8.52 15.07 -7.08
CA SER A 36 9.41 15.81 -6.18
C SER A 36 9.20 15.36 -4.74
N VAL A 37 10.25 14.79 -4.15
CA VAL A 37 10.27 14.35 -2.75
C VAL A 37 10.67 15.52 -1.85
N GLY A 38 9.80 15.84 -0.89
CA GLY A 38 9.99 16.91 0.08
C GLY A 38 10.53 16.41 1.41
N GLU A 39 9.92 16.87 2.51
CA GLU A 39 10.29 16.47 3.86
C GLU A 39 9.81 15.05 4.18
N PHE A 40 10.65 14.30 4.88
CA PHE A 40 10.27 13.03 5.49
C PHE A 40 10.72 12.97 6.95
N SER A 41 9.95 12.24 7.76
CA SER A 41 10.23 12.09 9.20
C SER A 41 9.69 10.78 9.76
N LEU A 42 10.41 10.22 10.72
CA LEU A 42 10.00 9.04 11.47
C LEU A 42 8.82 9.39 12.40
N CYS A 43 7.68 8.76 12.17
CA CYS A 43 6.43 8.99 12.91
C CYS A 43 6.26 8.05 14.10
N GLU A 44 6.70 6.80 13.94
CA GLU A 44 6.54 5.73 14.94
C GLU A 44 7.78 4.84 14.90
N ARG A 45 8.21 4.32 16.04
CA ARG A 45 9.23 3.27 16.14
C ARG A 45 8.55 1.97 16.52
N CYS A 46 8.56 1.01 15.61
CA CYS A 46 7.95 -0.31 15.78
C CYS A 46 8.48 -1.27 14.70
N ASP A 47 8.26 -2.57 14.90
CA ASP A 47 8.42 -3.57 13.85
C ASP A 47 7.13 -3.62 13.01
N ALA A 48 7.04 -2.76 11.99
CA ALA A 48 5.85 -2.67 11.13
C ALA A 48 5.94 -3.73 10.03
N ARG A 49 4.93 -4.61 9.98
CA ARG A 49 4.86 -5.75 9.07
C ARG A 49 4.09 -5.47 7.78
N ASP A 50 3.14 -4.55 7.86
CA ASP A 50 2.29 -4.14 6.74
C ASP A 50 1.66 -2.77 7.03
N ILE A 51 1.20 -2.08 5.99
CA ILE A 51 0.63 -0.73 6.07
C ILE A 51 -0.47 -0.50 5.05
N ALA A 52 -1.55 0.17 5.47
CA ALA A 52 -2.63 0.58 4.59
C ALA A 52 -3.13 2.00 4.93
N ALA A 53 -3.74 2.68 3.96
CA ALA A 53 -4.37 3.98 4.16
C ALA A 53 -5.82 3.98 3.68
N ALA A 54 -6.72 4.55 4.49
CA ALA A 54 -8.14 4.72 4.19
C ALA A 54 -8.65 6.04 4.80
N ASP A 55 -9.25 6.92 3.99
CA ASP A 55 -9.94 8.14 4.44
C ASP A 55 -9.22 8.95 5.53
N GLY A 56 -7.94 9.29 5.30
CA GLY A 56 -7.13 10.07 6.24
C GLY A 56 -6.70 9.32 7.50
N THR A 57 -6.90 8.00 7.53
CA THR A 57 -6.37 7.07 8.54
C THR A 57 -5.30 6.19 7.90
N VAL A 58 -4.19 6.00 8.62
CA VAL A 58 -3.13 5.05 8.26
C VAL A 58 -3.11 3.95 9.31
N ALA A 59 -3.14 2.70 8.87
CA ALA A 59 -3.08 1.52 9.72
C ALA A 59 -1.75 0.80 9.50
N ILE A 60 -1.15 0.31 10.57
CA ILE A 60 0.01 -0.59 10.51
C ILE A 60 -0.28 -1.88 11.27
N ALA A 61 0.17 -3.00 10.70
CA ALA A 61 0.22 -4.29 11.37
C ALA A 61 1.55 -4.41 12.13
N THR A 62 1.51 -4.81 13.40
CA THR A 62 2.72 -5.15 14.18
C THR A 62 2.58 -6.52 14.84
N ASP A 63 3.64 -6.96 15.50
CA ASP A 63 3.65 -8.17 16.32
C ASP A 63 2.85 -8.07 17.62
N GLU A 64 2.41 -6.87 17.98
CA GLU A 64 1.67 -6.58 19.22
C GLU A 64 0.21 -6.19 18.94
N ASP A 65 -0.02 -5.29 17.98
CA ASP A 65 -1.35 -4.75 17.68
C ASP A 65 -1.48 -4.24 16.24
N VAL A 66 -2.71 -3.93 15.82
CA VAL A 66 -2.94 -2.95 14.74
C VAL A 66 -2.93 -1.56 15.34
N ARG A 67 -2.11 -0.65 14.81
CA ARG A 67 -2.04 0.74 15.27
C ARG A 67 -2.54 1.70 14.20
N LEU A 68 -3.24 2.76 14.62
CA LEU A 68 -3.84 3.75 13.73
C LEU A 68 -3.28 5.14 13.96
N LEU A 69 -2.90 5.79 12.87
CA LEU A 69 -2.63 7.21 12.81
C LEU A 69 -3.82 7.89 12.12
N ARG A 70 -4.56 8.74 12.86
CA ARG A 70 -5.67 9.53 12.31
C ARG A 70 -5.22 10.97 12.13
N SER A 71 -5.49 11.55 10.95
CA SER A 71 -5.27 12.98 10.75
C SER A 71 -6.28 13.78 11.60
N GLY A 72 -5.79 14.54 12.58
CA GLY A 72 -6.66 15.34 13.45
C GLY A 72 -7.25 16.53 12.70
N ILE A 73 -8.58 16.66 12.70
CA ILE A 73 -9.24 17.90 12.26
C ILE A 73 -9.15 18.90 13.43
N GLY A 74 -8.28 19.91 13.31
CA GLY A 74 -8.41 21.15 14.08
C GLY A 74 -7.77 21.23 15.47
N THR A 75 -6.68 20.50 15.77
CA THR A 75 -5.90 20.74 17.01
C THR A 75 -4.49 21.18 16.67
N THR A 76 -4.09 22.36 17.16
CA THR A 76 -2.75 22.96 17.06
C THR A 76 -1.65 22.22 17.84
N ASP A 77 -1.92 21.02 18.36
CA ASP A 77 -0.92 20.11 18.93
C ASP A 77 -0.66 18.98 17.94
N GLU A 78 0.49 19.05 17.28
CA GLU A 78 0.97 18.18 16.20
C GLU A 78 1.48 16.81 16.70
N THR A 79 0.88 16.24 17.74
CA THR A 79 1.19 14.86 18.17
C THR A 79 0.19 13.88 17.57
N THR A 80 0.24 13.76 16.24
CA THR A 80 -0.39 12.64 15.52
C THR A 80 0.46 11.39 15.77
N ALA A 81 0.17 10.66 16.86
CA ALA A 81 0.83 9.40 17.20
C ALA A 81 -0.02 8.21 16.76
N PHE A 82 0.63 7.07 16.52
CA PHE A 82 -0.06 5.81 16.29
C PHE A 82 -0.68 5.31 17.60
N ALA A 83 -1.97 4.99 17.57
CA ALA A 83 -2.71 4.48 18.70
C ALA A 83 -3.10 3.02 18.50
N GLU A 84 -2.88 2.19 19.52
CA GLU A 84 -3.37 0.82 19.60
C GLU A 84 -4.89 0.74 19.46
N THR A 85 -5.36 -0.36 18.88
CA THR A 85 -6.78 -0.64 18.61
C THR A 85 -7.31 -1.85 19.38
N GLY A 86 -6.44 -2.67 19.97
CA GLY A 86 -6.82 -3.90 20.64
C GLY A 86 -7.21 -5.03 19.69
N PHE A 87 -6.73 -5.01 18.44
CA PHE A 87 -6.82 -6.16 17.54
C PHE A 87 -6.01 -7.34 18.09
N GLY A 88 -4.84 -7.04 18.64
CA GLY A 88 -3.77 -7.99 18.93
C GLY A 88 -2.79 -8.11 17.75
N PRO A 89 -1.85 -9.07 17.80
CA PRO A 89 -0.84 -9.25 16.75
C PRO A 89 -1.45 -9.36 15.35
N ALA A 90 -0.88 -8.65 14.39
CA ALA A 90 -1.32 -8.64 13.00
C ALA A 90 -0.19 -8.98 12.03
N VAL A 91 -0.58 -9.45 10.85
CA VAL A 91 0.34 -9.76 9.74
C VAL A 91 0.00 -8.98 8.47
N ALA A 92 -1.25 -8.56 8.30
CA ALA A 92 -1.67 -7.74 7.18
C ALA A 92 -2.80 -6.78 7.56
N VAL A 93 -2.86 -5.63 6.89
CA VAL A 93 -3.92 -4.62 6.98
C VAL A 93 -4.29 -4.15 5.58
N GLY A 94 -5.56 -3.78 5.37
CA GLY A 94 -6.02 -3.31 4.06
C GLY A 94 -7.25 -2.42 4.16
N ALA A 95 -7.52 -1.68 3.10
CA ALA A 95 -8.65 -0.76 3.01
C ALA A 95 -9.75 -1.28 2.07
N ASP A 96 -10.97 -1.42 2.56
CA ASP A 96 -12.19 -1.64 1.78
C ASP A 96 -13.03 -0.36 1.77
N GLY A 97 -12.71 0.52 0.81
CA GLY A 97 -13.21 1.89 0.79
C GLY A 97 -12.75 2.64 2.04
N SER A 98 -13.71 3.08 2.86
CA SER A 98 -13.43 3.80 4.12
C SER A 98 -13.14 2.87 5.30
N ARG A 99 -13.29 1.54 5.13
CA ARG A 99 -13.22 0.57 6.23
C ARG A 99 -11.88 -0.14 6.21
N LEU A 100 -11.35 -0.41 7.40
CA LEU A 100 -10.11 -1.15 7.55
C LEU A 100 -10.38 -2.62 7.85
N LEU A 101 -9.58 -3.48 7.25
CA LEU A 101 -9.48 -4.91 7.51
C LEU A 101 -8.12 -5.20 8.12
N ALA A 102 -8.05 -6.22 8.97
CA ALA A 102 -6.81 -6.74 9.52
C ALA A 102 -6.83 -8.26 9.59
N ALA A 103 -5.66 -8.87 9.44
CA ALA A 103 -5.43 -10.29 9.59
C ALA A 103 -4.45 -10.58 10.73
N GLY A 104 -4.82 -11.54 11.58
CA GLY A 104 -3.96 -12.11 12.62
C GLY A 104 -3.06 -13.24 12.08
N PRO A 105 -1.97 -13.58 12.78
CA PRO A 105 -1.07 -14.67 12.40
C PRO A 105 -1.72 -16.07 12.48
N ASP A 106 -2.85 -16.18 13.17
CA ASP A 106 -3.68 -17.38 13.29
C ASP A 106 -4.73 -17.51 12.18
N GLY A 107 -4.74 -16.59 11.21
CA GLY A 107 -5.73 -16.58 10.12
C GLY A 107 -7.04 -15.88 10.48
N ARG A 108 -7.15 -15.24 11.66
CA ARG A 108 -8.29 -14.41 12.01
C ARG A 108 -8.38 -13.21 11.07
N ILE A 109 -9.56 -12.93 10.52
CA ILE A 109 -9.87 -11.72 9.76
C ILE A 109 -10.90 -10.90 10.50
N ALA A 110 -10.66 -9.61 10.71
CA ALA A 110 -11.67 -8.71 11.26
C ALA A 110 -11.74 -7.38 10.51
N ARG A 111 -12.88 -6.72 10.67
CA ARG A 111 -13.15 -5.38 10.16
C ARG A 111 -13.30 -4.38 11.29
N LEU A 112 -12.70 -3.22 11.14
CA LEU A 112 -12.86 -2.12 12.08
C LEU A 112 -14.20 -1.41 11.83
N ASN A 113 -15.07 -1.41 12.83
CA ASN A 113 -16.35 -0.70 12.85
C ASN A 113 -16.41 0.19 14.10
N ASP A 114 -16.48 1.51 13.94
CA ASP A 114 -16.59 2.47 15.05
C ASP A 114 -15.60 2.16 16.19
N ASP A 115 -14.31 2.05 15.84
CA ASP A 115 -13.18 1.72 16.73
C ASP A 115 -13.21 0.32 17.37
N ASN A 116 -14.10 -0.57 16.92
CA ASN A 116 -14.19 -1.94 17.40
C ASN A 116 -13.97 -2.96 16.28
N TRP A 117 -13.16 -3.97 16.55
CA TRP A 117 -12.94 -5.07 15.61
C TRP A 117 -14.09 -6.06 15.64
N VAL A 118 -14.75 -6.22 14.50
CA VAL A 118 -15.77 -7.24 14.26
C VAL A 118 -15.16 -8.36 13.45
N THR A 119 -15.02 -9.54 14.05
CA THR A 119 -14.47 -10.71 13.38
C THR A 119 -15.38 -11.14 12.21
N ILE A 120 -14.75 -11.40 11.07
CA ILE A 120 -15.37 -11.97 9.86
C ILE A 120 -15.09 -13.48 9.81
N GLU A 121 -13.85 -13.87 10.10
CA GLU A 121 -13.39 -15.26 10.17
C GLU A 121 -12.46 -15.41 11.37
N ASP A 122 -12.65 -16.47 12.16
CA ASP A 122 -11.85 -16.74 13.36
C ASP A 122 -10.55 -17.49 13.00
N ASP A 123 -10.59 -18.41 12.03
CA ASP A 123 -9.44 -19.18 11.55
C ASP A 123 -9.63 -19.57 10.08
N LEU A 124 -8.93 -18.86 9.19
CA LEU A 124 -8.99 -19.11 7.75
C LEU A 124 -8.33 -20.44 7.34
N GLY A 125 -7.49 -21.04 8.19
CA GLY A 125 -6.67 -22.20 7.85
C GLY A 125 -5.65 -21.94 6.73
N ALA A 126 -5.32 -20.67 6.52
CA ALA A 126 -4.39 -20.14 5.51
C ALA A 126 -3.60 -18.97 6.08
N SER A 127 -2.36 -18.81 5.64
CA SER A 127 -1.51 -17.66 5.99
C SER A 127 -1.84 -16.48 5.08
N VAL A 128 -2.34 -15.41 5.68
CA VAL A 128 -2.64 -14.14 5.00
C VAL A 128 -1.34 -13.40 4.68
N ARG A 129 -1.25 -12.88 3.47
CA ARG A 129 -0.06 -12.16 2.96
C ARG A 129 -0.38 -10.73 2.51
N ALA A 130 -1.58 -10.49 2.01
CA ALA A 130 -1.99 -9.16 1.55
C ALA A 130 -3.50 -8.95 1.64
N ILE A 131 -3.92 -7.69 1.81
CA ILE A 131 -5.32 -7.28 1.80
C ILE A 131 -5.46 -5.97 1.00
N ASP A 132 -6.27 -5.99 -0.05
CA ASP A 132 -6.67 -4.78 -0.77
C ASP A 132 -8.16 -4.86 -1.16
N GLY A 133 -8.93 -3.82 -0.83
CA GLY A 133 -10.38 -3.84 -0.95
C GLY A 133 -10.98 -4.99 -0.16
N GLY A 134 -11.90 -5.71 -0.81
CA GLY A 134 -12.46 -6.96 -0.31
C GLY A 134 -11.66 -8.22 -0.68
N LEU A 135 -10.42 -8.10 -1.17
CA LEU A 135 -9.57 -9.24 -1.54
C LEU A 135 -8.57 -9.56 -0.44
N ILE A 136 -8.36 -10.85 -0.21
CA ILE A 136 -7.34 -11.36 0.71
C ILE A 136 -6.45 -12.34 -0.05
N GLY A 137 -5.17 -12.03 -0.17
CA GLY A 137 -4.14 -12.91 -0.72
C GLY A 137 -3.60 -13.84 0.36
N THR A 138 -3.52 -15.13 0.07
CA THR A 138 -3.02 -16.15 1.01
C THR A 138 -2.17 -17.21 0.30
N ASP A 139 -1.44 -17.99 1.09
CA ASP A 139 -0.78 -19.22 0.62
C ASP A 139 -1.75 -20.23 -0.03
N ARG A 140 -3.05 -20.16 0.27
CA ARG A 140 -4.08 -21.07 -0.30
C ARG A 140 -4.91 -20.45 -1.40
N GLY A 141 -4.57 -19.26 -1.88
CA GLY A 141 -5.28 -18.55 -2.95
C GLY A 141 -5.89 -17.23 -2.50
N VAL A 142 -6.80 -16.71 -3.32
CA VAL A 142 -7.53 -15.46 -3.04
C VAL A 142 -8.82 -15.79 -2.31
N TYR A 143 -9.14 -15.01 -1.29
CA TYR A 143 -10.46 -14.98 -0.66
C TYR A 143 -11.14 -13.62 -0.89
N ARG A 144 -12.48 -13.63 -0.86
CA ARG A 144 -13.31 -12.44 -1.04
C ARG A 144 -14.18 -12.19 0.17
N VAL A 145 -14.04 -11.02 0.76
CA VAL A 145 -14.91 -10.53 1.83
C VAL A 145 -16.26 -10.12 1.24
N HIS A 146 -17.33 -10.53 1.90
CA HIS A 146 -18.69 -10.05 1.64
C HIS A 146 -19.43 -9.83 2.98
N GLU A 147 -20.67 -9.32 2.95
CA GLU A 147 -21.42 -9.00 4.17
C GLU A 147 -21.64 -10.19 5.12
N GLY A 148 -21.53 -11.42 4.60
CA GLY A 148 -21.82 -12.66 5.33
C GLY A 148 -20.60 -13.53 5.64
N GLY A 149 -19.37 -13.11 5.29
CA GLY A 149 -18.17 -13.91 5.52
C GLY A 149 -17.12 -13.78 4.41
N LEU A 150 -16.42 -14.88 4.16
CA LEU A 150 -15.31 -15.03 3.24
C LEU A 150 -15.53 -16.22 2.31
N ASP A 151 -15.38 -16.00 1.01
CA ASP A 151 -15.45 -17.05 -0.01
C ASP A 151 -14.07 -17.27 -0.65
N HIS A 152 -13.66 -18.54 -0.83
CA HIS A 152 -12.47 -18.87 -1.64
C HIS A 152 -12.76 -18.56 -3.11
N ALA A 153 -11.85 -17.82 -3.74
CA ALA A 153 -12.00 -17.28 -5.08
C ALA A 153 -10.99 -17.85 -6.09
N GLY A 154 -10.27 -18.92 -5.75
CA GLY A 154 -9.30 -19.59 -6.63
C GLY A 154 -7.84 -19.18 -6.40
N LEU A 155 -6.97 -19.63 -7.32
CA LEU A 155 -5.50 -19.56 -7.21
C LEU A 155 -4.92 -20.34 -6.01
N THR A 156 -3.59 -20.33 -5.91
CA THR A 156 -2.78 -20.83 -4.80
C THR A 156 -1.57 -19.91 -4.67
N ASP A 157 -0.93 -19.89 -3.51
CA ASP A 157 0.33 -19.15 -3.29
C ASP A 157 0.31 -17.69 -3.76
N VAL A 158 -0.79 -17.00 -3.45
CA VAL A 158 -0.97 -15.58 -3.76
C VAL A 158 -0.11 -14.78 -2.81
N ARG A 159 0.73 -13.90 -3.34
CA ARG A 159 1.64 -13.04 -2.55
C ARG A 159 1.02 -11.68 -2.30
N ASP A 160 0.38 -11.12 -3.32
CA ASP A 160 -0.25 -9.80 -3.24
C ASP A 160 -1.51 -9.72 -4.13
N VAL A 161 -2.39 -8.77 -3.83
CA VAL A 161 -3.66 -8.54 -4.52
C VAL A 161 -3.91 -7.05 -4.71
N SER A 162 -4.55 -6.70 -5.82
CA SER A 162 -5.11 -5.34 -5.99
C SER A 162 -6.55 -5.39 -6.45
N ALA A 163 -7.44 -4.66 -5.78
CA ALA A 163 -8.87 -4.64 -6.04
C ALA A 163 -9.30 -3.57 -7.05
N ALA A 164 -8.49 -2.51 -7.22
CA ALA A 164 -8.86 -1.37 -8.05
C ALA A 164 -9.01 -1.74 -9.54
N GLY A 165 -10.09 -1.23 -10.15
CA GLY A 165 -10.40 -1.50 -11.55
C GLY A 165 -10.75 -2.96 -11.85
N VAL A 166 -9.77 -3.73 -12.31
CA VAL A 166 -9.88 -5.17 -12.55
C VAL A 166 -9.06 -5.87 -11.47
N PRO A 167 -9.64 -6.75 -10.64
CA PRO A 167 -8.89 -7.44 -9.61
C PRO A 167 -7.66 -8.15 -10.17
N LEU A 168 -6.51 -7.90 -9.55
CA LEU A 168 -5.22 -8.50 -9.86
C LEU A 168 -4.72 -9.35 -8.70
N ALA A 169 -3.91 -10.37 -9.02
CA ALA A 169 -3.23 -11.19 -8.04
C ALA A 169 -1.82 -11.54 -8.52
N ALA A 170 -0.83 -11.29 -7.67
CA ALA A 170 0.54 -11.73 -7.84
C ALA A 170 0.73 -13.08 -7.14
N THR A 171 1.42 -14.02 -7.79
CA THR A 171 1.64 -15.38 -7.28
C THR A 171 3.06 -15.85 -7.62
N ASP A 172 3.47 -17.00 -7.10
CA ASP A 172 4.73 -17.64 -7.49
C ASP A 172 4.78 -18.08 -8.97
N ASP A 173 3.61 -18.29 -9.60
CA ASP A 173 3.53 -18.79 -10.98
C ASP A 173 3.27 -17.69 -12.02
N GLY A 174 2.74 -16.55 -11.61
CA GLY A 174 2.33 -15.50 -12.55
C GLY A 174 1.57 -14.35 -11.93
N LEU A 175 1.34 -13.35 -12.79
CA LEU A 175 0.41 -12.25 -12.58
C LEU A 175 -0.93 -12.60 -13.22
N TYR A 176 -2.02 -12.49 -12.46
CA TYR A 176 -3.36 -12.84 -12.90
C TYR A 176 -4.32 -11.67 -12.81
N LYS A 177 -5.31 -11.63 -13.72
CA LYS A 177 -6.48 -10.74 -13.62
C LYS A 177 -7.76 -11.55 -13.52
N LEU A 178 -8.74 -11.02 -12.80
CA LEU A 178 -10.06 -11.62 -12.70
C LEU A 178 -10.99 -11.16 -13.83
N GLY A 179 -11.52 -12.12 -14.59
CA GLY A 179 -12.65 -11.94 -15.51
C GLY A 179 -13.73 -12.99 -15.24
N ASN A 180 -13.92 -13.94 -16.17
CA ASN A 180 -14.77 -15.12 -15.97
C ASN A 180 -14.09 -16.22 -15.12
N GLY A 181 -13.17 -15.82 -14.25
CA GLY A 181 -12.11 -16.63 -13.65
C GLY A 181 -10.77 -15.92 -13.73
N TRP A 182 -9.77 -16.43 -13.02
CA TRP A 182 -8.41 -15.90 -13.07
C TRP A 182 -7.75 -16.25 -14.41
N MET A 183 -7.24 -15.23 -15.09
CA MET A 183 -6.55 -15.35 -16.37
C MET A 183 -5.12 -14.86 -16.19
N SER A 184 -4.14 -15.70 -16.56
CA SER A 184 -2.73 -15.31 -16.57
C SER A 184 -2.51 -14.14 -17.53
N ILE A 185 -1.71 -13.18 -17.08
CA ILE A 185 -1.27 -12.00 -17.81
C ILE A 185 0.20 -12.17 -18.20
N LEU A 186 1.02 -12.48 -17.19
CA LEU A 186 2.46 -12.70 -17.29
C LEU A 186 2.79 -13.97 -16.50
N GLU A 187 3.74 -14.75 -17.03
CA GLU A 187 4.29 -15.93 -16.35
C GLU A 187 5.51 -15.54 -15.50
N GLY A 188 5.77 -16.31 -14.45
CA GLY A 188 6.89 -16.09 -13.53
C GLY A 188 6.44 -15.55 -12.18
N ALA A 189 7.32 -15.57 -11.19
CA ALA A 189 7.00 -15.13 -9.84
C ALA A 189 6.81 -13.61 -9.78
N PHE A 190 5.73 -13.16 -9.16
CA PHE A 190 5.48 -11.77 -8.82
C PHE A 190 5.18 -11.66 -7.32
N ASP A 191 5.77 -10.65 -6.70
CA ASP A 191 5.67 -10.39 -5.26
C ASP A 191 4.66 -9.28 -4.95
N VAL A 192 4.55 -8.30 -5.84
CA VAL A 192 3.73 -7.09 -5.63
C VAL A 192 2.84 -6.86 -6.84
N VAL A 193 1.61 -6.41 -6.61
CA VAL A 193 0.73 -5.86 -7.64
C VAL A 193 -0.12 -4.73 -7.10
N SER A 194 -0.14 -3.60 -7.81
CA SER A 194 -0.92 -2.43 -7.43
C SER A 194 -1.54 -1.78 -8.66
N ALA A 195 -2.83 -1.45 -8.58
CA ALA A 195 -3.57 -0.75 -9.62
C ALA A 195 -3.94 0.67 -9.15
N ASP A 196 -3.91 1.63 -10.08
CA ASP A 196 -4.28 3.01 -9.79
C ASP A 196 -5.74 3.07 -9.27
N PRO A 197 -5.99 3.62 -8.06
CA PRO A 197 -7.33 3.74 -7.48
C PRO A 197 -8.32 4.53 -8.35
N ARG A 198 -7.85 5.32 -9.32
CA ARG A 198 -8.70 5.99 -10.33
C ARG A 198 -9.28 5.01 -11.37
N SER A 199 -8.87 3.76 -11.34
CA SER A 199 -9.37 2.70 -12.22
C SER A 199 -10.84 2.36 -11.89
N GLU A 200 -11.71 2.49 -12.89
CA GLU A 200 -13.13 2.17 -12.75
C GLU A 200 -13.38 0.65 -12.76
N PRO A 201 -14.42 0.14 -12.07
CA PRO A 201 -14.73 -1.29 -12.06
C PRO A 201 -14.76 -1.91 -13.47
N GLY A 202 -13.93 -2.93 -13.68
CA GLY A 202 -13.77 -3.62 -14.96
C GLY A 202 -12.76 -2.99 -15.93
N ARG A 203 -12.07 -1.90 -15.55
CA ARG A 203 -11.09 -1.22 -16.41
C ARG A 203 -9.91 -0.66 -15.62
N LEU A 204 -8.70 -1.08 -15.99
CA LEU A 204 -7.46 -0.50 -15.48
C LEU A 204 -7.11 0.79 -16.21
N VAL A 205 -6.71 1.82 -15.46
CA VAL A 205 -6.08 3.04 -16.01
C VAL A 205 -4.57 2.84 -16.07
N ARG A 206 -3.98 2.42 -14.96
CA ARG A 206 -2.55 2.11 -14.80
C ARG A 206 -2.40 1.03 -13.73
N ALA A 207 -1.41 0.16 -13.87
CA ALA A 207 -1.06 -0.83 -12.85
C ALA A 207 0.44 -1.13 -12.90
N HIS A 208 1.02 -1.53 -11.77
CA HIS A 208 2.38 -2.06 -11.70
C HIS A 208 2.38 -3.44 -11.06
N ALA A 209 3.33 -4.26 -11.47
CA ALA A 209 3.62 -5.54 -10.86
C ALA A 209 5.13 -5.71 -10.76
N VAL A 210 5.60 -6.28 -9.65
CA VAL A 210 7.03 -6.44 -9.36
C VAL A 210 7.38 -7.91 -9.26
N SER A 211 8.42 -8.31 -9.97
CA SER A 211 9.16 -9.56 -9.76
C SER A 211 10.55 -9.24 -9.21
N ASP A 212 11.27 -10.27 -8.76
CA ASP A 212 12.66 -10.14 -8.24
C ASP A 212 13.60 -9.41 -9.23
N GLU A 213 13.36 -9.54 -10.53
CA GLU A 213 14.24 -8.98 -11.57
C GLU A 213 13.71 -7.70 -12.22
N THR A 214 12.40 -7.45 -12.17
CA THR A 214 11.77 -6.45 -13.05
C THR A 214 10.54 -5.78 -12.46
N VAL A 215 10.28 -4.54 -12.89
CA VAL A 215 8.99 -3.87 -12.69
C VAL A 215 8.26 -3.82 -14.03
N SER A 216 7.04 -4.35 -14.05
CA SER A 216 6.15 -4.31 -15.20
C SER A 216 5.05 -3.28 -15.00
N GLU A 217 4.78 -2.49 -16.03
CA GLU A 217 3.72 -1.48 -16.06
C GLU A 217 2.64 -1.84 -17.08
N TYR A 218 1.40 -1.61 -16.71
CA TYR A 218 0.27 -1.49 -17.63
C TYR A 218 -0.20 -0.04 -17.72
N THR A 219 -0.46 0.43 -18.94
CA THR A 219 -1.20 1.69 -19.18
C THR A 219 -2.41 1.43 -20.06
N ALA A 220 -3.51 2.15 -19.82
CA ALA A 220 -4.70 2.07 -20.67
C ALA A 220 -4.47 2.56 -22.11
N ALA A 221 -3.47 3.43 -22.32
CA ALA A 221 -3.10 3.90 -23.65
C ALA A 221 -2.52 2.78 -24.51
N ASP A 222 -1.74 1.91 -23.88
CA ASP A 222 -1.07 0.79 -24.55
C ASP A 222 -1.92 -0.49 -24.56
N GLY A 223 -2.72 -0.70 -23.51
CA GLY A 223 -3.54 -1.90 -23.35
C GLY A 223 -2.73 -3.17 -23.14
N THR A 224 -1.42 -3.06 -22.86
CA THR A 224 -0.49 -4.17 -22.69
C THR A 224 0.47 -3.89 -21.55
N TRP A 225 0.91 -4.95 -20.87
CA TRP A 225 1.98 -4.89 -19.88
C TRP A 225 3.34 -4.77 -20.56
N ARG A 226 4.25 -3.97 -20.00
CA ARG A 226 5.62 -3.78 -20.46
C ARG A 226 6.57 -3.65 -19.30
N GLU A 227 7.76 -4.20 -19.46
CA GLU A 227 8.85 -4.03 -18.52
C GLU A 227 9.37 -2.58 -18.55
N LEU A 228 9.61 -2.01 -17.38
CA LEU A 228 10.24 -0.72 -17.21
C LEU A 228 11.76 -0.89 -17.12
N GLU A 229 12.50 0.03 -17.73
CA GLU A 229 13.98 0.01 -17.66
C GLU A 229 14.53 0.40 -16.28
N HIS A 230 13.68 0.89 -15.36
CA HIS A 230 13.99 1.38 -14.01
C HIS A 230 12.81 1.02 -13.10
N PRO A 231 12.99 0.62 -11.82
CA PRO A 231 14.11 0.92 -10.90
C PRO A 231 15.17 -0.20 -10.80
N HIS A 232 16.41 0.14 -10.45
CA HIS A 232 17.56 -0.79 -10.42
C HIS A 232 17.69 -1.61 -9.13
N ASP A 233 16.94 -1.25 -8.09
CA ASP A 233 16.95 -1.91 -6.78
C ASP A 233 15.61 -2.64 -6.55
N PRO A 234 15.56 -3.73 -5.77
CA PRO A 234 14.35 -4.52 -5.56
C PRO A 234 13.24 -3.67 -4.94
N VAL A 235 12.18 -3.44 -5.71
CA VAL A 235 10.98 -2.72 -5.26
C VAL A 235 10.17 -3.63 -4.36
N VAL A 236 9.81 -3.13 -3.18
CA VAL A 236 8.97 -3.85 -2.21
C VAL A 236 7.51 -3.47 -2.34
N ASP A 237 7.20 -2.24 -2.79
CA ASP A 237 5.81 -1.81 -2.94
C ASP A 237 5.66 -0.64 -3.93
N VAL A 238 4.47 -0.52 -4.52
CA VAL A 238 4.06 0.55 -5.44
C VAL A 238 2.69 1.10 -5.02
N ALA A 239 2.59 2.42 -4.86
CA ALA A 239 1.35 3.11 -4.50
C ALA A 239 1.09 4.33 -5.40
N TYR A 240 -0.17 4.78 -5.41
CA TYR A 240 -0.64 5.83 -6.31
C TYR A 240 -1.16 7.04 -5.55
N GLY A 241 -0.74 8.23 -6.00
CA GLY A 241 -1.24 9.53 -5.55
C GLY A 241 -1.44 10.49 -6.72
N ASP A 242 -0.93 11.71 -6.60
CA ASP A 242 -0.74 12.62 -7.74
C ASP A 242 0.37 12.15 -8.69
N ALA A 243 1.29 11.31 -8.22
CA ALA A 243 2.28 10.56 -9.00
C ALA A 243 2.24 9.05 -8.67
N VAL A 244 3.12 8.28 -9.32
CA VAL A 244 3.41 6.90 -8.90
C VAL A 244 4.54 6.93 -7.90
N TYR A 245 4.40 6.20 -6.81
CA TYR A 245 5.40 6.07 -5.77
C TYR A 245 5.80 4.61 -5.64
N ALA A 246 7.08 4.36 -5.44
CA ALA A 246 7.60 3.04 -5.14
C ALA A 246 8.66 3.13 -4.05
N VAL A 247 8.89 2.02 -3.36
CA VAL A 247 9.91 1.93 -2.32
C VAL A 247 10.69 0.62 -2.45
N THR A 248 11.97 0.67 -2.13
CA THR A 248 12.87 -0.50 -2.14
C THR A 248 13.09 -1.01 -0.71
N GLU A 249 13.61 -2.24 -0.60
CA GLU A 249 13.90 -2.87 0.70
C GLU A 249 14.88 -2.04 1.56
N ASP A 250 15.84 -1.35 0.92
CA ASP A 250 16.85 -0.51 1.56
C ASP A 250 16.41 0.96 1.79
N GLY A 251 15.11 1.24 1.65
CA GLY A 251 14.52 2.53 1.99
C GLY A 251 14.79 3.64 0.97
N MET A 252 14.98 3.29 -0.30
CA MET A 252 14.90 4.26 -1.40
C MET A 252 13.43 4.52 -1.73
N PHE A 253 12.97 5.75 -1.49
CA PHE A 253 11.67 6.20 -1.96
C PHE A 253 11.82 6.81 -3.36
N THR A 254 11.00 6.37 -4.31
CA THR A 254 11.07 6.80 -5.70
C THR A 254 9.70 7.25 -6.20
N ALA A 255 9.66 8.36 -6.95
CA ALA A 255 8.44 8.99 -7.43
C ALA A 255 8.52 9.23 -8.95
N ALA A 256 7.44 8.98 -9.67
CA ALA A 256 7.37 9.18 -11.11
C ALA A 256 6.16 9.97 -11.60
N THR A 257 6.45 10.99 -12.41
CA THR A 257 5.49 11.75 -13.22
C THR A 257 5.92 11.65 -14.69
N ASP A 258 4.98 11.36 -15.59
CA ASP A 258 5.24 11.21 -17.03
C ASP A 258 6.40 10.25 -17.41
N GLY A 259 6.68 9.27 -16.54
CA GLY A 259 7.72 8.25 -16.74
C GLY A 259 9.12 8.66 -16.26
N GLU A 260 9.32 9.89 -15.80
CA GLU A 260 10.59 10.31 -15.17
C GLU A 260 10.57 9.95 -13.69
N TRP A 261 11.53 9.12 -13.26
CA TRP A 261 11.68 8.70 -11.86
C TRP A 261 12.71 9.56 -11.12
N ARG A 262 12.39 9.93 -9.88
CA ARG A 262 13.31 10.58 -8.95
C ARG A 262 13.31 9.87 -7.61
N SER A 263 14.49 9.75 -7.01
CA SER A 263 14.69 8.93 -5.82
C SER A 263 15.27 9.73 -4.65
N GLN A 264 14.92 9.31 -3.44
CA GLN A 264 15.39 9.87 -2.18
C GLN A 264 15.57 8.75 -1.13
N VAL A 265 16.74 8.69 -0.51
CA VAL A 265 17.03 7.74 0.58
C VAL A 265 16.37 8.23 1.87
N LEU A 266 15.58 7.37 2.52
CA LEU A 266 14.85 7.69 3.76
C LEU A 266 15.65 7.38 5.04
N GLY A 267 16.72 6.57 4.94
CA GLY A 267 17.53 6.18 6.09
C GLY A 267 16.90 5.12 7.00
N VAL A 268 16.06 4.26 6.42
CA VAL A 268 15.49 3.06 7.04
C VAL A 268 15.79 1.85 6.16
N ASP A 269 15.81 0.66 6.75
CA ASP A 269 15.96 -0.62 6.06
C ASP A 269 14.83 -1.59 6.45
N GLY A 270 14.77 -2.73 5.76
CA GLY A 270 13.75 -3.75 5.97
C GLY A 270 12.35 -3.18 5.77
N VAL A 271 12.18 -2.44 4.66
CA VAL A 271 10.88 -1.89 4.25
C VAL A 271 9.89 -3.03 4.00
N THR A 272 8.66 -2.84 4.45
CA THR A 272 7.59 -3.84 4.39
C THR A 272 6.37 -3.38 3.59
N GLY A 273 6.22 -2.08 3.34
CA GLY A 273 5.12 -1.57 2.52
C GLY A 273 5.06 -0.04 2.42
N LEU A 274 4.19 0.43 1.54
CA LEU A 274 3.98 1.83 1.20
C LEU A 274 2.48 2.14 1.10
N ALA A 275 2.01 3.09 1.90
CA ALA A 275 0.64 3.59 1.79
C ALA A 275 0.60 5.08 1.44
N VAL A 276 -0.30 5.46 0.54
CA VAL A 276 -0.56 6.86 0.19
C VAL A 276 -1.87 7.31 0.81
N SER A 277 -1.80 8.29 1.70
CA SER A 277 -2.98 8.97 2.21
C SER A 277 -3.35 10.09 1.24
N LEU A 278 -4.40 9.86 0.46
CA LEU A 278 -5.01 10.93 -0.33
C LEU A 278 -5.63 11.95 0.64
N GLY A 279 -5.07 13.16 0.66
CA GLY A 279 -5.66 14.28 1.39
C GLY A 279 -7.03 14.63 0.78
N GLN A 280 -7.98 15.03 1.63
CA GLN A 280 -9.22 15.65 1.18
C GLN A 280 -8.98 17.08 0.69
#